data_AF-A0A659UMP6-F1
#
_entry.id   AF-A0A659UMP6-F1
#
_cell.length_a   1.000
_cell.length_b   1.000
_cell.length_c   1.000
_cell.angle_alpha   90.00
_cell.angle_beta   90.00
_cell.angle_gamma   90.00
#
_symmetry.space_group_name_H-M   'P 1'
#
loop_
_entity.id
_entity.type
_entity.pdbx_description
1 polymer ?
#
loop_
_entity_poly.entity_id
_entity_poly.type
_entity_poly.pdbx_seq_one_letter_code
_entity_poly.pdbx_strand_id
1 'polypeptide(L)'
;EAAEAIVWAEHIVFVFPLWLGTMPAILKAFLEQVMRPGTAFAYPDKGGGFTKTLLRGRSARVVVTMGMPSVVYRLWFLGHGIAGLKRSILQFVGISPVRETLFGMVAGASDATRAKWMRHMREL
;
A
#
# COMPACT_ATOMS: atom_id res chain seq x y z
N GLU A 1 12.91 -9.54 12.63
CA GLU A 1 12.42 -8.17 12.89
C GLU A 1 11.31 -7.71 11.92
N ALA A 2 11.59 -7.19 10.72
CA ALA A 2 10.54 -6.62 9.85
C ALA A 2 9.61 -7.66 9.19
N ALA A 3 10.15 -8.77 8.69
CA ALA A 3 9.34 -9.85 8.11
C ALA A 3 8.41 -10.49 9.15
N GLU A 4 8.92 -10.71 10.36
CA GLU A 4 8.12 -11.19 11.50
C GLU A 4 7.02 -10.19 11.87
N ALA A 5 7.31 -8.88 11.86
CA ALA A 5 6.28 -7.86 12.10
C ALA A 5 5.16 -7.90 11.05
N ILE A 6 5.50 -8.12 9.77
CA ILE A 6 4.49 -8.29 8.69
C ILE A 6 3.64 -9.55 8.91
N VAL A 7 4.27 -10.66 9.35
CA VAL A 7 3.54 -11.88 9.68
C VAL A 7 2.68 -11.71 10.93
N TRP A 8 3.17 -11.01 11.96
CA TRP A 8 2.44 -10.81 13.20
C TRP A 8 1.25 -9.86 13.04
N ALA A 9 1.39 -8.80 12.24
CA ALA A 9 0.37 -7.76 12.12
C ALA A 9 -0.94 -8.26 11.49
N GLU A 10 -2.08 -7.89 12.10
CA GLU A 10 -3.42 -8.12 11.55
C GLU A 10 -3.85 -6.99 10.59
N HIS A 11 -3.34 -5.77 10.81
CA HIS A 11 -3.57 -4.61 9.98
C HIS A 11 -2.27 -3.85 9.72
N ILE A 12 -2.02 -3.48 8.46
CA ILE A 12 -0.79 -2.81 8.04
C ILE A 12 -1.12 -1.46 7.41
N VAL A 13 -0.50 -0.39 7.91
CA VAL A 13 -0.65 0.97 7.37
C VAL A 13 0.62 1.39 6.65
N PHE A 14 0.49 1.74 5.37
CA PHE A 14 1.55 2.34 4.57
C PHE A 14 1.28 3.84 4.42
N VAL A 15 2.26 4.68 4.77
CA VAL A 15 2.17 6.14 4.61
C VAL A 15 3.38 6.62 3.82
N PHE A 16 3.16 7.18 2.63
CA PHE A 16 4.28 7.62 1.78
C PHE A 16 3.89 8.74 0.79
N PRO A 17 4.84 9.55 0.34
CA PRO A 17 4.63 10.47 -0.77
C PRO A 17 4.61 9.71 -2.11
N LEU A 18 3.74 10.14 -3.02
CA LEU A 18 3.71 9.65 -4.40
C LEU A 18 4.88 10.24 -5.18
N TRP A 19 5.80 9.38 -5.59
CA TRP A 19 6.96 9.77 -6.41
C TRP A 19 6.89 9.05 -7.75
N LEU A 20 7.04 9.81 -8.84
CA LEU A 20 6.98 9.29 -10.21
C LEU A 20 5.72 8.42 -10.46
N GLY A 21 4.59 8.82 -9.87
CA GLY A 21 3.30 8.14 -10.03
C GLY A 21 3.10 6.87 -9.19
N THR A 22 4.06 6.51 -8.33
CA THR A 22 4.02 5.28 -7.50
C THR A 22 4.69 5.47 -6.13
N MET A 23 4.87 4.37 -5.39
CA MET A 23 5.56 4.36 -4.10
C MET A 23 7.07 4.66 -4.24
N PRO A 24 7.71 5.25 -3.22
CA PRO A 24 9.15 5.48 -3.21
C PRO A 24 9.96 4.19 -3.40
N ALA A 25 11.13 4.31 -4.03
CA ALA A 25 12.01 3.17 -4.29
C ALA A 25 12.37 2.37 -3.02
N ILE A 26 12.59 3.06 -1.89
CA ILE A 26 12.86 2.41 -0.61
C ILE A 26 11.70 1.53 -0.13
N LEU A 27 10.45 1.94 -0.37
CA LEU A 27 9.28 1.12 -0.03
C LEU A 27 9.15 -0.08 -0.96
N LYS A 28 9.43 0.09 -2.26
CA LYS A 28 9.49 -1.04 -3.20
C LYS A 28 10.55 -2.05 -2.77
N ALA A 29 11.76 -1.59 -2.48
CA ALA A 29 12.87 -2.42 -2.05
C ALA A 29 12.57 -3.14 -0.72
N PHE A 30 11.98 -2.44 0.25
CA PHE A 30 11.52 -3.03 1.51
C PHE A 30 10.55 -4.20 1.25
N LEU A 31 9.52 -3.97 0.43
CA LEU A 31 8.53 -4.99 0.09
C LEU A 31 9.16 -6.20 -0.63
N GLU A 32 10.14 -5.99 -1.51
CA GLU A 32 10.88 -7.10 -2.15
C GLU A 32 11.64 -7.97 -1.14
N GLN A 33 12.11 -7.40 -0.04
CA GLN A 33 12.83 -8.15 1.00
C GLN A 33 11.88 -8.86 1.97
N VAL A 34 10.75 -8.26 2.34
CA VAL A 34 9.82 -8.85 3.32
C VAL A 34 8.76 -9.76 2.70
N MET A 35 8.38 -9.53 1.43
CA MET A 35 7.35 -10.33 0.74
C MET A 35 7.94 -11.49 -0.07
N ARG A 36 8.83 -12.28 0.55
CA ARG A 36 9.53 -13.38 -0.12
C ARG A 36 8.78 -14.73 -0.02
N PRO A 37 9.11 -15.71 -0.88
CA PRO A 37 8.64 -17.08 -0.72
C PRO A 37 8.95 -17.62 0.68
N GLY A 38 8.01 -18.36 1.27
CA GLY A 38 8.10 -18.87 2.64
C GLY A 38 7.65 -17.87 3.72
N THR A 39 7.55 -16.58 3.40
CA THR A 39 7.01 -15.56 4.31
C THR A 39 5.63 -15.08 3.85
N ALA A 40 5.54 -14.51 2.65
CA ALA A 40 4.30 -13.88 2.17
C ALA A 40 3.52 -14.73 1.17
N PHE A 41 4.22 -15.62 0.47
CA PHE A 41 3.64 -16.59 -0.45
C PHE A 41 4.48 -17.87 -0.48
N ALA A 42 3.96 -18.95 -1.08
CA ALA A 42 4.72 -20.18 -1.32
C ALA A 42 4.51 -20.68 -2.75
N TYR A 43 5.59 -21.10 -3.38
CA TYR A 43 5.52 -21.81 -4.66
C TYR A 43 4.97 -23.23 -4.46
N PRO A 44 4.26 -23.79 -5.46
CA PRO A 44 3.80 -25.17 -5.40
C PRO A 44 4.99 -26.16 -5.45
N ASP A 45 4.91 -27.24 -4.67
CA ASP A 45 6.02 -28.17 -4.47
C ASP A 45 6.40 -28.99 -5.73
N LYS A 46 5.51 -29.10 -6.73
CA LYS A 46 5.74 -29.91 -7.96
C LYS A 46 4.97 -29.36 -9.18
N GLY A 47 5.57 -28.42 -9.90
CA GLY A 47 5.33 -28.17 -11.35
C GLY A 47 3.91 -27.79 -11.82
N GLY A 48 2.92 -27.69 -10.94
CA GLY A 48 1.55 -27.36 -11.30
C GLY A 48 0.79 -26.74 -10.13
N GLY A 49 0.06 -25.66 -10.40
CA GLY A 49 -0.78 -24.95 -9.42
C GLY A 49 -0.46 -23.46 -9.31
N PHE A 50 -1.39 -22.71 -8.72
CA PHE A 50 -1.20 -21.29 -8.42
C PHE A 50 -0.38 -21.10 -7.15
N THR A 51 0.37 -20.00 -7.08
CA THR A 51 1.09 -19.57 -5.87
C THR A 51 0.14 -19.50 -4.67
N LYS A 52 0.54 -20.09 -3.53
CA LYS A 52 -0.23 -20.01 -2.28
C LYS A 52 0.05 -18.69 -1.57
N THR A 53 -1.00 -17.96 -1.24
CA THR A 53 -0.94 -16.72 -0.44
C THR A 53 -0.81 -17.05 1.04
N LEU A 54 0.11 -16.43 1.79
CA LEU A 54 0.35 -16.76 3.21
C LEU A 54 -0.15 -15.70 4.20
N LEU A 55 -0.52 -14.50 3.75
CA LEU A 55 -0.92 -13.39 4.62
C LEU A 55 -2.45 -13.15 4.64
N ARG A 56 -3.25 -14.21 4.40
CA ARG A 56 -4.72 -14.14 4.49
C ARG A 56 -5.18 -13.74 5.89
N GLY A 57 -6.39 -13.16 5.96
CA GLY A 57 -6.99 -12.68 7.22
C GLY A 57 -6.48 -11.32 7.69
N ARG A 58 -5.55 -10.70 6.95
CA ARG A 58 -4.99 -9.38 7.24
C ARG A 58 -5.59 -8.33 6.35
N SER A 59 -5.60 -7.09 6.82
CA SER A 59 -6.06 -5.93 6.06
C SER A 59 -4.97 -4.86 5.96
N ALA A 60 -5.15 -3.90 5.06
CA ALA A 60 -4.21 -2.79 4.95
C ALA A 60 -4.89 -1.46 4.63
N ARG A 61 -4.20 -0.37 4.99
CA ARG A 61 -4.50 0.98 4.55
C ARG A 61 -3.27 1.59 3.87
N VAL A 62 -3.49 2.19 2.72
CA VAL A 62 -2.48 2.90 1.94
C VAL A 62 -2.83 4.38 1.95
N VAL A 63 -2.02 5.17 2.64
CA VAL A 63 -2.15 6.63 2.77
C VAL A 63 -1.08 7.30 1.93
N VAL A 64 -1.50 8.12 0.97
CA VAL A 64 -0.60 8.69 -0.02
C VAL A 64 -0.76 10.19 -0.07
N THR A 65 0.36 10.90 0.02
CA THR A 65 0.42 12.35 -0.21
C THR A 65 0.99 12.63 -1.60
N MET A 66 0.52 13.66 -2.28
CA MET A 66 1.00 13.99 -3.63
C MET A 66 0.92 15.49 -3.92
N GLY A 67 1.80 15.99 -4.79
CA GLY A 67 1.84 17.40 -5.19
C GLY A 67 0.67 17.81 -6.09
N MET A 68 0.14 16.86 -6.87
CA MET A 68 -1.00 17.08 -7.77
C MET A 68 -2.36 16.89 -7.05
N PRO A 69 -3.49 17.30 -7.64
CA PRO A 69 -4.81 16.94 -7.13
C PRO A 69 -5.03 15.42 -7.18
N SER A 70 -5.50 14.82 -6.08
CA SER A 70 -5.72 13.37 -6.01
C SER A 70 -6.79 12.86 -6.98
N VAL A 71 -7.76 13.71 -7.34
CA VAL A 71 -8.76 13.41 -8.36
C VAL A 71 -8.12 13.26 -9.74
N VAL A 72 -7.16 14.11 -10.10
CA VAL A 72 -6.42 14.01 -11.37
C VAL A 72 -5.60 12.72 -11.39
N TYR A 73 -4.92 12.37 -10.30
CA TYR A 73 -4.22 11.09 -10.19
C TYR A 73 -5.15 9.90 -10.42
N ARG A 74 -6.34 9.93 -9.82
CA ARG A 74 -7.30 8.82 -9.92
C ARG A 74 -7.94 8.69 -11.30
N LEU A 75 -8.31 9.80 -11.94
CA LEU A 75 -9.10 9.79 -13.18
C LEU A 75 -8.22 9.83 -14.44
N TRP A 76 -7.16 10.65 -14.44
CA TRP A 76 -6.30 10.81 -15.61
C TRP A 76 -5.18 9.76 -15.67
N PHE A 77 -4.54 9.51 -14.52
CA PHE A 77 -3.46 8.51 -14.40
C PHE A 77 -3.95 7.14 -13.93
N LEU A 78 -5.28 6.99 -13.81
CA LEU A 78 -5.97 5.75 -13.44
C LEU A 78 -5.51 5.13 -12.10
N GLY A 79 -4.84 5.93 -11.24
CA GLY A 79 -4.26 5.47 -9.99
C GLY A 79 -3.23 4.33 -10.15
N HIS A 80 -2.57 4.20 -11.31
CA HIS A 80 -1.86 2.98 -11.70
C HIS A 80 -0.81 2.50 -10.68
N GLY A 81 -0.01 3.40 -10.13
CA GLY A 81 1.01 3.03 -9.13
C GLY A 81 0.42 2.43 -7.84
N ILE A 82 -0.64 3.04 -7.30
CA ILE A 82 -1.33 2.51 -6.11
C ILE A 82 -2.12 1.25 -6.43
N ALA A 83 -2.72 1.15 -7.62
CA ALA A 83 -3.35 -0.08 -8.08
C ALA A 83 -2.34 -1.24 -8.16
N GLY A 84 -1.11 -0.97 -8.59
CA GLY A 84 -0.01 -1.94 -8.59
C GLY A 84 0.34 -2.45 -7.19
N LEU A 85 0.57 -1.54 -6.23
CA LEU A 85 0.79 -1.91 -4.82
C LEU A 85 -0.37 -2.74 -4.26
N LYS A 86 -1.61 -2.28 -4.48
CA LYS A 86 -2.80 -2.95 -3.97
C LYS A 86 -3.00 -4.34 -4.56
N ARG A 87 -3.12 -4.44 -5.88
CA ARG A 87 -3.55 -5.66 -6.58
C ARG A 87 -2.41 -6.65 -6.73
N SER A 88 -1.24 -6.15 -7.14
CA SER A 88 -0.13 -6.99 -7.55
C SER A 88 0.79 -7.37 -6.40
N ILE A 89 0.78 -6.62 -5.29
CA ILE A 89 1.62 -6.89 -4.13
C ILE A 89 0.76 -7.34 -2.95
N LEU A 90 -0.09 -6.47 -2.40
CA LEU A 90 -0.80 -6.75 -1.13
C LEU A 90 -1.87 -7.83 -1.30
N GLN A 91 -2.76 -7.70 -2.29
CA GLN A 91 -3.80 -8.70 -2.55
C GLN A 91 -3.22 -10.02 -3.05
N PHE A 92 -2.11 -9.97 -3.81
CA PHE A 92 -1.38 -11.16 -4.24
C PHE A 92 -0.93 -12.03 -3.05
N VAL A 93 -0.45 -11.43 -1.96
CA VAL A 93 -0.04 -12.18 -0.76
C VAL A 93 -1.20 -12.48 0.19
N GLY A 94 -2.43 -12.08 -0.15
CA GLY A 94 -3.66 -12.39 0.59
C GLY A 94 -4.13 -11.29 1.55
N ILE A 95 -3.48 -10.13 1.57
CA ILE A 95 -3.91 -8.99 2.39
C ILE A 95 -5.13 -8.34 1.74
N SER A 96 -6.28 -8.41 2.40
CA SER A 96 -7.55 -7.86 1.94
C SER A 96 -8.54 -7.69 3.11
N PRO A 97 -9.29 -6.57 3.20
CA PRO A 97 -9.35 -5.46 2.24
C PRO A 97 -8.14 -4.51 2.31
N VAL A 98 -7.87 -3.82 1.20
CA VAL A 98 -6.89 -2.73 1.11
C VAL A 98 -7.63 -1.41 0.84
N ARG A 99 -7.64 -0.51 1.82
CA ARG A 99 -8.28 0.82 1.73
C ARG A 99 -7.26 1.89 1.36
N GLU A 100 -7.68 2.89 0.61
CA GLU A 100 -6.81 3.96 0.11
C GLU A 100 -7.28 5.31 0.67
N THR A 101 -6.34 6.14 1.11
CA THR A 101 -6.59 7.53 1.53
C THR A 101 -5.59 8.44 0.79
N LEU A 102 -6.08 9.32 -0.08
CA LEU A 102 -5.25 10.14 -0.97
C LEU A 102 -5.37 11.63 -0.64
N PHE A 103 -4.24 12.26 -0.31
CA PHE A 103 -4.15 13.70 -0.07
C PHE A 103 -3.35 14.37 -1.19
N GLY A 104 -4.01 15.18 -2.01
CA GLY A 104 -3.39 15.94 -3.09
C GLY A 104 -3.09 17.39 -2.70
N MET A 105 -2.32 18.09 -3.55
CA MET A 105 -1.97 19.50 -3.37
C MET A 105 -1.28 19.80 -2.02
N VAL A 106 -0.51 18.86 -1.49
CA VAL A 106 -0.02 18.94 -0.10
C VAL A 106 0.96 20.08 0.15
N ALA A 107 1.74 20.48 -0.85
CA ALA A 107 2.70 21.58 -0.73
C ALA A 107 2.01 22.93 -0.48
N GLY A 108 0.86 23.18 -1.15
CA GLY A 108 0.09 24.42 -1.02
C GLY A 108 -1.06 24.36 -0.02
N ALA A 109 -1.17 23.28 0.77
CA ALA A 109 -2.28 23.10 1.68
C ALA A 109 -2.20 24.03 2.90
N SER A 110 -3.28 24.78 3.16
CA SER A 110 -3.42 25.62 4.35
C SER A 110 -3.47 24.80 5.64
N ASP A 111 -3.19 25.44 6.78
CA ASP A 111 -3.25 24.79 8.09
C ASP A 111 -4.65 24.23 8.41
N ALA A 112 -5.70 24.94 8.00
CA ALA A 112 -7.08 24.44 8.13
C ALA A 112 -7.31 23.15 7.33
N THR A 113 -6.73 23.06 6.14
CA THR A 113 -6.79 21.86 5.28
C THR A 113 -6.02 20.71 5.90
N ARG A 114 -4.78 20.97 6.37
CA ARG A 114 -3.95 19.98 7.06
C ARG A 114 -4.65 19.48 8.32
N ALA A 115 -5.23 20.37 9.13
CA ALA A 115 -6.01 19.99 10.31
C ALA A 115 -7.23 19.11 9.97
N LYS A 116 -7.92 19.40 8.86
CA LYS A 116 -9.01 18.54 8.36
C LYS A 116 -8.50 17.14 8.00
N TRP A 117 -7.38 17.03 7.31
CA TRP A 117 -6.76 15.73 6.99
C TRP A 117 -6.33 14.97 8.25
N MET A 118 -5.76 15.66 9.24
CA MET A 118 -5.38 15.05 10.51
C MET A 118 -6.60 14.55 11.30
N ARG A 119 -7.72 15.29 11.29
CA ARG A 119 -8.98 14.81 11.89
C ARG A 119 -9.50 13.57 11.18
N HIS A 120 -9.55 13.61 9.85
CA HIS A 120 -9.95 12.45 9.05
C HIS A 120 -9.08 11.22 9.38
N MET A 121 -7.75 11.37 9.46
CA MET A 121 -6.84 10.28 9.80
C MET A 121 -7.06 9.69 11.20
N ARG A 122 -7.56 10.46 12.17
CA ARG A 122 -7.88 9.96 13.52
C ARG A 122 -9.18 9.16 13.58
N GLU A 123 -10.06 9.31 12.58
CA GLU A 123 -11.34 8.59 12.47
C GLU A 123 -11.21 7.23 11.77
N LEU A 124 -10.07 6.99 11.10
CA LEU A 124 -9.82 5.80 10.28
C LEU A 124 -9.29 4.60 11.06
#